data_AF-W4RM05-F1
#
_entry.id   AF-W4RM05-F1
#
_cell.length_a   1.000
_cell.length_b   1.000
_cell.length_c   1.000
_cell.angle_alpha   90.00
_cell.angle_beta   90.00
_cell.angle_gamma   90.00
#
_symmetry.space_group_name_H-M   'P 1'
#
loop_
_entity.id
_entity.type
_entity.pdbx_description
1 polymer ?
#
loop_
_entity_poly.entity_id
_entity_poly.type
_entity_poly.pdbx_seq_one_letter_code
_entity_poly.pdbx_strand_id
1 'polypeptide(L)'
;MEKQNSVAKVLRVIGIIIMIGGFFLALTTGSSQNLGMALPVLFSSFVTGMLFIGFSEVIALLQKIHFQLYQDGSKATASSSNEPEVDQPQEQKEWQPSPQDLEDIQELYQDQKVTKIEASPYEDYCVVQIEGKDHIEVVELGGFKPKKVTAASKPDLVNNIQKWFKNLTPS
;
A
#
# COMPACT_ATOMS: atom_id res chain seq x y z
N MET A 1 -3.93 -4.33 -19.90
CA MET A 1 -3.54 -5.65 -19.37
C MET A 1 -3.33 -5.48 -17.87
N GLU A 2 -4.21 -6.04 -17.03
CA GLU A 2 -4.06 -5.98 -15.58
C GLU A 2 -2.72 -6.61 -15.19
N LYS A 3 -1.93 -5.90 -14.39
CA LYS A 3 -0.69 -6.42 -13.79
C LYS A 3 -1.12 -7.48 -12.78
N GLN A 4 -1.27 -8.73 -13.24
CA GLN A 4 -1.66 -9.84 -12.38
C GLN A 4 -0.69 -9.92 -11.20
N ASN A 5 -1.24 -10.07 -9.99
CA ASN A 5 -0.47 -10.28 -8.77
C ASN A 5 0.26 -11.62 -8.86
N SER A 6 1.47 -11.59 -9.41
CA SER A 6 2.31 -12.76 -9.60
C SER A 6 2.57 -13.48 -8.28
N VAL A 7 2.73 -12.72 -7.18
CA VAL A 7 3.00 -13.26 -5.84
C VAL A 7 1.80 -14.06 -5.31
N ALA A 8 0.59 -13.49 -5.32
CA ALA A 8 -0.61 -14.21 -4.88
C ALA A 8 -0.85 -15.47 -5.72
N LYS A 9 -0.67 -15.38 -7.04
CA LYS A 9 -0.85 -16.54 -7.94
C LYS A 9 0.14 -17.67 -7.60
N VAL A 10 1.40 -17.34 -7.34
CA VAL A 10 2.43 -18.31 -6.96
C VAL A 10 2.10 -18.97 -5.61
N LEU A 11 1.71 -18.20 -4.59
CA LEU A 11 1.32 -18.75 -3.29
C LEU A 11 0.14 -19.72 -3.39
N ARG A 12 -0.87 -19.38 -4.20
CA ARG A 12 -2.02 -20.26 -4.44
C ARG A 12 -1.59 -21.59 -5.07
N VAL A 13 -0.69 -21.55 -6.05
CA VAL A 13 -0.15 -22.75 -6.71
C VAL A 13 0.64 -23.61 -5.72
N ILE A 14 1.48 -22.99 -4.88
CA ILE A 14 2.23 -23.69 -3.83
C ILE A 14 1.26 -24.41 -2.87
N GLY A 15 0.20 -23.73 -2.42
CA GLY A 15 -0.82 -24.35 -1.54
C GLY A 15 -1.47 -25.58 -2.17
N ILE A 16 -1.80 -25.52 -3.47
CA ILE A 16 -2.36 -26.67 -4.23
C ILE A 16 -1.34 -27.82 -4.30
N ILE A 17 -0.08 -27.52 -4.61
CA ILE A 17 0.99 -28.53 -4.68
C ILE A 17 1.20 -29.21 -3.33
N ILE A 18 1.17 -28.46 -2.23
CA ILE A 18 1.31 -29.02 -0.87
C ILE A 18 0.17 -30.00 -0.57
N MET A 19 -1.07 -29.66 -0.91
CA MET A 19 -2.22 -30.55 -0.69
C MET A 19 -2.10 -31.84 -1.52
N ILE A 20 -1.76 -31.73 -2.80
CA ILE A 20 -1.59 -32.88 -3.69
C ILE A 20 -0.42 -33.75 -3.21
N GLY A 21 0.72 -33.13 -2.90
CA GLY A 21 1.91 -33.81 -2.40
C GLY A 21 1.64 -34.54 -1.08
N GLY A 22 0.96 -33.89 -0.13
CA GLY A 22 0.55 -34.50 1.13
C GLY A 22 -0.41 -35.68 0.96
N PHE A 23 -1.31 -35.60 -0.01
CA PHE A 23 -2.19 -36.71 -0.37
C PHE A 23 -1.40 -37.93 -0.86
N PHE A 24 -0.47 -37.73 -1.79
CA PHE A 24 0.41 -38.82 -2.26
C PHE A 24 1.30 -39.37 -1.14
N LEU A 25 1.86 -38.50 -0.30
CA LEU A 25 2.69 -38.92 0.83
C LEU A 25 1.90 -39.80 1.79
N ALA A 26 0.68 -39.39 2.12
CA ALA A 26 -0.21 -40.16 2.99
C ALA A 26 -0.60 -41.52 2.39
N LEU A 27 -0.77 -41.62 1.07
CA LEU A 27 -1.00 -42.91 0.40
C LEU A 27 0.21 -43.84 0.53
N THR A 28 1.43 -43.32 0.39
CA THR A 28 2.65 -44.13 0.53
C THR A 28 2.93 -44.55 1.98
N THR A 29 2.60 -43.70 2.95
CA THR A 29 2.82 -43.99 4.38
C THR A 29 1.68 -44.84 4.98
N GLY A 30 0.47 -44.73 4.42
CA GLY A 30 -0.73 -45.42 4.89
C GLY A 30 -0.91 -46.85 4.35
N SER A 31 -0.15 -47.26 3.33
CA SER A 31 -0.29 -48.59 2.70
C SER A 31 0.21 -49.75 3.58
N SER A 32 0.94 -49.47 4.66
CA SER A 32 1.53 -50.47 5.56
C SER A 32 0.90 -50.39 6.96
N GLN A 33 -0.35 -50.86 7.12
CA GLN A 33 -1.09 -51.08 8.38
C GLN A 33 -1.14 -49.92 9.43
N ASN A 34 -0.55 -48.76 9.13
CA ASN A 34 -0.39 -47.60 10.02
C ASN A 34 -1.24 -46.43 9.54
N LEU A 35 -2.54 -46.66 9.38
CA LEU A 35 -3.51 -45.63 8.98
C LEU A 35 -3.47 -44.41 9.92
N GLY A 36 -3.13 -44.63 11.20
CA GLY A 36 -2.96 -43.58 12.20
C GLY A 36 -1.82 -42.59 11.90
N MET A 37 -0.85 -42.97 11.06
CA MET A 37 0.25 -42.08 10.65
C MET A 37 -0.08 -41.27 9.38
N ALA A 38 -1.01 -41.75 8.54
CA ALA A 38 -1.44 -41.05 7.34
C ALA A 38 -2.36 -39.86 7.64
N LEU A 39 -3.22 -39.97 8.67
CA LEU A 39 -4.20 -38.94 9.00
C LEU A 39 -3.57 -37.60 9.43
N PRO A 40 -2.53 -37.56 10.29
CA PRO A 40 -1.83 -36.31 10.62
C PRO A 40 -1.13 -35.68 9.41
N VAL A 41 -0.59 -36.50 8.50
CA VAL A 41 0.07 -36.03 7.27
C VAL A 41 -0.93 -35.38 6.33
N LEU A 42 -2.11 -36.00 6.14
CA LEU A 42 -3.20 -35.41 5.35
C LEU A 42 -3.69 -34.11 5.97
N PHE A 43 -3.96 -34.12 7.28
CA PHE A 43 -4.50 -32.95 7.96
C PHE A 43 -3.51 -31.78 7.96
N SER A 44 -2.24 -32.03 8.28
CA SER A 44 -1.20 -30.99 8.24
C SER A 44 -1.03 -30.42 6.83
N SER A 45 -0.93 -31.27 5.82
CA SER A 45 -0.80 -30.82 4.42
C SER A 45 -2.02 -30.03 3.94
N PHE A 46 -3.22 -30.43 4.36
CA PHE A 46 -4.45 -29.71 4.06
C PHE A 46 -4.50 -28.34 4.74
N VAL A 47 -4.24 -28.27 6.04
CA VAL A 47 -4.24 -27.01 6.81
C VAL A 47 -3.17 -26.06 6.28
N THR A 48 -1.96 -26.56 6.05
CA THR A 48 -0.88 -25.75 5.48
C THR A 48 -1.25 -25.26 4.07
N GLY A 49 -1.78 -26.13 3.20
CA GLY A 49 -2.22 -25.73 1.87
C GLY A 49 -3.30 -24.64 1.90
N MET A 50 -4.30 -24.79 2.77
CA MET A 50 -5.35 -23.78 2.98
C MET A 50 -4.80 -22.46 3.50
N LEU A 51 -3.79 -22.48 4.37
CA LEU A 51 -3.14 -21.28 4.88
C LEU A 51 -2.41 -20.51 3.78
N PHE A 52 -1.68 -21.20 2.88
CA PHE A 52 -1.07 -20.57 1.71
C PHE A 52 -2.09 -19.97 0.75
N ILE A 53 -3.21 -20.65 0.52
CA ILE A 53 -4.31 -20.12 -0.31
C ILE A 53 -4.94 -18.90 0.37
N GLY A 54 -5.23 -18.95 1.66
CA GLY A 54 -5.78 -17.81 2.41
C GLY A 54 -4.86 -16.59 2.35
N PHE A 55 -3.56 -16.77 2.56
CA PHE A 55 -2.60 -15.66 2.40
C PHE A 55 -2.54 -15.13 0.97
N SER A 56 -2.66 -15.99 -0.05
CA SER A 56 -2.72 -15.53 -1.43
C SER A 56 -3.90 -14.58 -1.68
N GLU A 57 -5.06 -14.87 -1.08
CA GLU A 57 -6.27 -14.06 -1.22
C GLU A 57 -6.15 -12.74 -0.45
N VAL A 58 -5.61 -12.77 0.78
CA VAL A 58 -5.33 -11.54 1.55
C VAL A 58 -4.37 -10.62 0.78
N ILE A 59 -3.29 -11.16 0.22
CA ILE A 59 -2.32 -10.38 -0.55
C ILE A 59 -2.94 -9.83 -1.84
N ALA A 60 -3.77 -10.62 -2.53
CA ALA A 60 -4.49 -10.16 -3.71
C ALA A 60 -5.47 -9.02 -3.38
N LEU A 61 -6.17 -9.13 -2.26
CA LEU A 61 -7.12 -8.13 -1.79
C LEU A 61 -6.40 -6.83 -1.39
N LEU A 62 -5.31 -6.92 -0.64
CA LEU A 62 -4.49 -5.75 -0.27
C LEU A 62 -3.92 -5.06 -1.51
N GLN A 63 -3.43 -5.80 -2.50
CA GLN A 63 -2.97 -5.19 -3.76
C GLN A 63 -4.09 -4.51 -4.53
N LYS A 64 -5.31 -5.08 -4.51
CA LYS A 64 -6.47 -4.46 -5.13
C LYS A 64 -6.82 -3.15 -4.44
N ILE A 65 -6.88 -3.13 -3.10
CA ILE A 65 -7.15 -1.90 -2.32
C ILE A 65 -6.07 -0.86 -2.60
N HIS A 66 -4.79 -1.24 -2.53
CA HIS A 66 -3.69 -0.34 -2.85
C HIS A 66 -3.83 0.24 -4.27
N PHE A 67 -4.16 -0.59 -5.25
CA PHE A 67 -4.35 -0.10 -6.62
C PHE A 67 -5.54 0.84 -6.76
N GLN A 68 -6.65 0.58 -6.06
CA GLN A 68 -7.84 1.45 -6.04
C GLN A 68 -7.50 2.81 -5.42
N LEU A 69 -6.85 2.84 -4.25
CA LEU A 69 -6.44 4.08 -3.59
C LEU A 69 -5.49 4.92 -4.47
N TYR A 70 -4.55 4.28 -5.16
CA TYR A 70 -3.60 4.98 -6.03
C TYR A 70 -4.16 5.32 -7.42
N GLN A 71 -5.18 4.61 -7.93
CA GLN A 71 -5.85 4.95 -9.20
C GLN A 71 -6.96 5.97 -9.04
N ASP A 72 -7.73 5.94 -7.95
CA ASP A 72 -8.80 6.92 -7.70
C ASP A 72 -8.22 8.31 -7.39
N GLY A 73 -6.98 8.39 -6.89
CA GLY A 73 -6.22 9.65 -6.83
C GLY A 73 -5.72 10.16 -8.19
N SER A 74 -5.85 9.39 -9.28
CA SER A 74 -5.34 9.73 -10.62
C SER A 74 -6.40 9.70 -11.72
N LYS A 75 -7.66 9.36 -11.41
CA LYS A 75 -8.77 9.40 -12.37
C LYS A 75 -10.03 9.91 -11.71
N ALA A 76 -10.18 11.24 -11.71
CA ALA A 76 -11.50 11.79 -11.91
C ALA A 76 -12.10 11.22 -13.21
N THR A 77 -13.37 10.85 -13.15
CA THR A 77 -14.27 10.48 -14.26
C THR A 77 -13.99 9.18 -15.02
N ALA A 78 -14.69 8.10 -14.65
CA ALA A 78 -15.69 7.47 -15.52
C ALA A 78 -16.47 6.34 -14.82
N SER A 79 -17.76 6.60 -14.62
CA SER A 79 -18.87 5.64 -14.65
C SER A 79 -19.15 4.79 -13.39
N SER A 80 -20.05 5.30 -12.54
CA SER A 80 -21.39 4.69 -12.36
C SER A 80 -22.20 5.43 -11.28
N SER A 81 -23.02 6.41 -11.70
CA SER A 81 -24.45 6.54 -11.36
C SER A 81 -24.93 7.92 -11.85
N ASN A 82 -26.10 7.95 -12.49
CA ASN A 82 -26.80 9.19 -12.85
C ASN A 82 -27.45 9.76 -11.59
N GLU A 83 -26.80 10.70 -10.91
CA GLU A 83 -27.43 11.66 -10.00
C GLU A 83 -26.69 13.00 -10.17
N PRO A 84 -27.39 14.14 -10.24
CA PRO A 84 -26.75 15.44 -10.25
C PRO A 84 -26.23 15.72 -8.83
N GLU A 85 -25.05 15.22 -8.53
CA GLU A 85 -24.36 15.52 -7.27
C GLU A 85 -23.88 16.97 -7.34
N VAL A 86 -24.60 17.82 -6.62
CA VAL A 86 -24.24 19.19 -6.29
C VAL A 86 -22.80 19.22 -5.81
N ASP A 87 -21.98 20.08 -6.41
CA ASP A 87 -20.64 20.48 -5.95
C ASP A 87 -20.69 20.76 -4.44
N GLN A 88 -20.39 19.76 -3.61
CA GLN A 88 -20.11 19.94 -2.21
C GLN A 88 -18.59 20.09 -2.07
N PRO A 89 -18.10 21.17 -1.45
CA PRO A 89 -16.69 21.29 -1.12
C PRO A 89 -16.29 20.07 -0.28
N GLN A 90 -15.30 19.29 -0.73
CA GLN A 90 -14.70 18.23 0.07
C GLN A 90 -14.33 18.81 1.43
N GLU A 91 -15.04 18.40 2.49
CA GLU A 91 -14.67 18.75 3.85
C GLU A 91 -13.25 18.21 4.09
N GLN A 92 -12.31 19.13 4.19
CA GLN A 92 -10.90 18.87 4.44
C GLN A 92 -10.78 18.21 5.81
N LYS A 93 -10.62 16.89 5.82
CA LYS A 93 -10.21 16.18 7.02
C LYS A 93 -8.79 16.65 7.34
N GLU A 94 -8.63 17.42 8.41
CA GLU A 94 -7.31 17.76 8.95
C GLU A 94 -6.61 16.46 9.35
N TRP A 95 -5.78 15.92 8.47
CA TRP A 95 -4.89 14.83 8.79
C TRP A 95 -3.56 15.41 9.27
N GLN A 96 -2.90 14.70 10.16
CA GLN A 96 -1.59 15.07 10.68
C GLN A 96 -0.66 13.85 10.58
N PRO A 97 0.62 14.05 10.21
CA PRO A 97 1.61 12.98 10.23
C PRO A 97 1.75 12.42 11.65
N SER A 98 1.92 11.11 11.76
CA SER A 98 2.17 10.46 13.04
C SER A 98 3.57 10.82 13.58
N PRO A 99 3.84 10.63 14.88
CA PRO A 99 5.18 10.85 15.43
C PRO A 99 6.27 10.02 14.71
N GLN A 100 5.92 8.81 14.27
CA GLN A 100 6.84 7.95 13.51
C GLN A 100 7.13 8.53 12.12
N ASP A 101 6.12 9.08 11.44
CA ASP A 101 6.34 9.74 10.15
C ASP A 101 7.29 10.94 10.29
N LEU A 102 7.19 11.69 11.38
CA LEU A 102 8.10 12.81 11.66
C LEU A 102 9.54 12.33 11.88
N GLU A 103 9.73 11.23 12.60
CA GLU A 103 11.04 10.58 12.79
C GLU A 103 11.62 10.10 11.45
N ASP A 104 10.80 9.44 10.63
CA ASP A 104 11.23 8.94 9.32
C ASP A 104 11.53 10.08 8.33
N ILE A 105 10.80 11.20 8.40
CA ILE A 105 11.14 12.41 7.63
C ILE A 105 12.48 12.97 8.11
N GLN A 106 12.73 13.04 9.43
CA GLN A 106 14.04 13.45 9.93
C GLN A 106 15.15 12.51 9.47
N GLU A 107 14.88 11.20 9.39
CA GLU A 107 15.79 10.21 8.82
C GLU A 107 16.12 10.51 7.34
N LEU A 108 15.10 10.88 6.55
CA LEU A 108 15.27 11.22 5.13
C LEU A 108 16.13 12.48 4.90
N TYR A 109 16.16 13.39 5.87
CA TYR A 109 16.89 14.66 5.79
C TYR A 109 18.05 14.75 6.79
N GLN A 110 18.66 13.65 7.24
CA GLN A 110 19.75 13.68 8.25
C GLN A 110 20.88 14.69 7.94
N ASP A 111 21.18 14.92 6.66
CA ASP A 111 22.23 15.86 6.22
C ASP A 111 21.75 17.32 6.08
N GLN A 112 20.48 17.59 6.35
CA GLN A 112 19.81 18.87 6.12
C GLN A 112 18.98 19.28 7.34
N LYS A 113 19.11 20.52 7.77
CA LYS A 113 18.31 21.02 8.88
C LYS A 113 16.89 21.35 8.40
N VAL A 114 15.94 20.51 8.77
CA VAL A 114 14.51 20.75 8.53
C VAL A 114 14.01 21.82 9.50
N THR A 115 13.41 22.90 8.96
CA THR A 115 12.88 24.02 9.74
C THR A 115 11.39 23.91 10.00
N LYS A 116 10.64 23.35 9.05
CA LYS A 116 9.19 23.19 9.16
C LYS A 116 8.73 21.93 8.44
N ILE A 117 7.83 21.18 9.07
CA ILE A 117 7.08 20.08 8.45
C ILE A 117 5.61 20.43 8.63
N GLU A 118 4.84 20.47 7.54
CA GLU A 118 3.42 20.82 7.56
C GLU A 118 2.63 19.85 6.67
N ALA A 119 1.50 19.37 7.20
CA ALA A 119 0.61 18.47 6.48
C ALA A 119 -0.08 19.24 5.35
N SER A 120 0.01 18.74 4.12
CA SER A 120 -0.71 19.35 3.00
C SER A 120 -2.20 18.98 3.04
N PRO A 121 -3.08 19.60 2.23
CA PRO A 121 -4.49 19.21 2.14
C PRO A 121 -4.71 17.81 1.54
N TYR A 122 -3.66 17.19 1.01
CA TYR A 122 -3.70 15.85 0.44
C TYR A 122 -3.15 14.86 1.47
N GLU A 123 -3.96 13.87 1.83
CA GLU A 123 -3.56 12.78 2.74
C GLU A 123 -2.24 12.16 2.30
N ASP A 124 -1.38 11.84 3.27
CA ASP A 124 -0.05 11.27 3.09
C ASP A 124 0.97 12.18 2.39
N TYR A 125 0.72 13.48 2.21
CA TYR A 125 1.71 14.42 1.64
C TYR A 125 2.06 15.56 2.57
N CYS A 126 3.32 15.62 3.00
CA CYS A 126 3.83 16.76 3.77
C CYS A 126 4.69 17.68 2.91
N VAL A 127 4.71 18.95 3.28
CA VAL A 127 5.71 19.92 2.82
C VAL A 127 6.78 20.06 3.88
N VAL A 128 8.03 20.00 3.43
CA VAL A 128 9.22 20.11 4.24
C VAL A 128 9.99 21.35 3.80
N GLN A 129 10.24 22.25 4.75
CA GLN A 129 11.09 23.43 4.55
C GLN A 129 12.47 23.15 5.15
N ILE A 130 13.52 23.49 4.41
CA ILE A 130 14.91 23.22 4.76
C ILE A 130 15.63 24.55 4.97
N GLU A 131 16.46 24.65 6.00
CA GLU A 131 17.26 25.85 6.29
C GLU A 131 18.20 26.17 5.10
N GLY A 132 18.17 27.41 4.62
CA GLY A 132 19.01 27.86 3.50
C GLY A 132 18.47 27.54 2.11
N LYS A 133 17.28 26.94 1.99
CA LYS A 133 16.56 26.75 0.73
C LYS A 133 15.27 27.55 0.70
N ASP A 134 15.10 28.37 -0.33
CA ASP A 134 13.86 29.12 -0.58
C ASP A 134 12.73 28.25 -1.13
N HIS A 135 13.01 27.00 -1.49
CA HIS A 135 12.01 26.07 -2.01
C HIS A 135 11.62 25.03 -0.96
N ILE A 136 10.33 24.71 -0.94
CA ILE A 136 9.77 23.58 -0.21
C ILE A 136 9.95 22.28 -0.98
N GLU A 137 10.17 21.19 -0.25
CA GLU A 137 10.19 19.83 -0.79
C GLU A 137 8.88 19.12 -0.40
N VAL A 138 8.26 18.41 -1.35
CA VAL A 138 7.04 17.61 -1.09
C VAL A 138 7.45 16.17 -0.80
N VAL A 139 6.91 15.59 0.28
CA VAL A 139 7.23 14.25 0.75
C VAL A 139 5.95 13.42 0.83
N GLU A 140 5.97 12.24 0.22
CA GLU A 140 4.91 11.22 0.30
C GLU A 140 5.19 10.24 1.45
N LEU A 141 4.19 10.00 2.28
CA LEU A 141 4.20 9.17 3.49
C LEU A 141 3.39 7.88 3.34
N GLY A 142 2.61 7.73 2.26
CA GLY A 142 1.68 6.60 2.06
C GLY A 142 2.37 5.27 1.72
N GLY A 143 3.68 5.17 1.92
CA GLY A 143 4.50 3.99 1.66
C GLY A 143 5.24 3.50 2.92
N PHE A 144 6.14 2.52 2.77
CA PHE A 144 6.92 2.00 3.90
C PHE A 144 7.99 2.97 4.42
N LYS A 145 8.42 3.94 3.59
CA LYS A 145 9.38 4.98 3.94
C LYS A 145 9.02 6.29 3.24
N PRO A 146 9.25 7.45 3.88
CA PRO A 146 9.04 8.74 3.27
C PRO A 146 9.83 8.90 1.98
N LYS A 147 9.20 9.46 0.95
CA LYS A 147 9.83 9.65 -0.36
C LYS A 147 9.61 11.06 -0.89
N LYS A 148 10.68 11.66 -1.40
CA LYS A 148 10.61 12.94 -2.12
C LYS A 148 9.81 12.78 -3.41
N VAL A 149 8.77 13.59 -3.56
CA VAL A 149 7.97 13.67 -4.78
C VAL A 149 8.36 14.94 -5.54
N THR A 150 8.68 14.76 -6.81
CA THR A 150 9.06 15.87 -7.69
C THR A 150 7.96 16.13 -8.72
N ALA A 151 7.92 17.34 -9.27
CA ALA A 151 7.01 17.68 -10.36
C ALA A 151 7.22 16.79 -11.61
N ALA A 152 8.40 16.18 -11.77
CA ALA A 152 8.64 15.20 -12.83
C ALA A 152 7.84 13.91 -12.64
N SER A 153 7.54 13.53 -11.39
CA SER A 153 6.77 12.32 -11.07
C SER A 153 5.26 12.56 -10.97
N LYS A 154 4.83 13.66 -10.33
CA LYS A 154 3.42 14.02 -10.14
C LYS A 154 3.26 15.55 -10.28
N PRO A 155 3.22 16.09 -11.51
CA PRO A 155 3.26 17.54 -11.73
C PRO A 155 2.08 18.28 -11.12
N ASP A 156 0.86 17.79 -11.32
CA ASP A 156 -0.36 18.46 -10.86
C ASP A 156 -0.43 18.53 -9.33
N LEU A 157 -0.11 17.41 -8.66
CA LEU A 157 -0.10 17.32 -7.21
C LEU A 157 0.92 18.27 -6.58
N VAL A 158 2.17 18.23 -7.04
CA VAL A 158 3.25 19.07 -6.50
C VAL A 158 2.94 20.55 -6.73
N ASN A 159 2.42 20.91 -7.91
CA ASN A 159 2.04 22.29 -8.21
C ASN A 159 0.89 22.78 -7.31
N ASN A 160 -0.10 21.93 -7.04
CA ASN A 160 -1.23 22.30 -6.19
C ASN A 160 -0.81 22.48 -4.73
N ILE A 161 0.01 21.57 -4.20
CA ILE A 161 0.57 21.67 -2.85
C ILE A 161 1.44 22.93 -2.72
N GLN A 162 2.28 23.22 -3.70
CA GLN A 162 3.11 24.43 -3.70
C GLN A 162 2.29 25.71 -3.74
N LYS A 163 1.21 25.76 -4.54
CA LYS A 163 0.28 26.91 -4.57
C LYS A 163 -0.42 27.08 -3.23
N TRP A 164 -0.92 26.00 -2.64
CA TRP A 164 -1.55 26.02 -1.32
C TRP A 164 -0.59 26.56 -0.24
N PHE A 165 0.64 26.07 -0.19
CA PHE A 165 1.62 26.52 0.81
C PHE A 165 1.98 28.01 0.67
N LYS A 166 2.13 28.49 -0.56
CA LYS A 166 2.35 29.92 -0.84
C LYS A 166 1.18 30.80 -0.37
N ASN A 167 -0.04 30.30 -0.45
CA ASN A 167 -1.21 31.03 0.03
C ASN A 167 -1.29 31.08 1.57
N LEU A 168 -0.70 30.12 2.28
CA LEU A 168 -0.63 30.09 3.74
C LEU A 168 0.47 31.00 4.32
N THR A 169 1.51 31.24 3.54
CA THR A 169 2.64 32.09 3.92
C THR A 169 2.73 33.28 2.97
N PRO A 170 1.84 34.29 3.09
CA PRO A 170 2.00 35.53 2.36
C PRO A 170 3.33 36.16 2.78
N SER A 171 4.25 36.23 1.82
CA SER A 171 5.53 36.95 1.91
C SER A 171 5.36 38.39 2.39
#